data_AF-A0AAD3XVM6-F1
#
_entry.id   AF-A0AAD3XVM6-F1
#
_cell.length_a   1.000
_cell.length_b   1.000
_cell.length_c   1.000
_cell.angle_alpha   90.00
_cell.angle_beta   90.00
_cell.angle_gamma   90.00
#
_symmetry.space_group_name_H-M   'P 1'
#
loop_
_entity.id
_entity.type
_entity.pdbx_description
1 polymer ?
#
loop_
_entity_poly.entity_id
_entity_poly.type
_entity_poly.pdbx_seq_one_letter_code
_entity_poly.pdbx_strand_id
1 'polypeptide(L)'
;MTVLSVSIIYAVFYVQLGVDLPGLMKAADLPQLLVSYGFEASFVAPFAQLGCGIYSKDANIRANLVGKVEQGIPEDDPRNPIVIADLIGDNVGDCVACGADLFETIAPEIISAMILGGTMARRCKIEDPSASSCFLLLFTPLT
;
A
#
# COMPACT_ATOMS: atom_id res chain seq x y z
N MET A 1 -4.80 7.22 2.12
CA MET A 1 -5.12 6.68 0.76
C MET A 1 -5.54 5.21 0.82
N THR A 2 -4.78 4.35 1.48
CA THR A 2 -5.10 2.93 1.74
C THR A 2 -6.39 2.71 2.52
N VAL A 3 -6.63 3.48 3.59
CA VAL A 3 -7.87 3.34 4.39
C VAL A 3 -9.11 3.61 3.54
N LEU A 4 -9.12 4.70 2.75
CA LEU A 4 -10.25 5.06 1.90
C LEU A 4 -10.53 3.99 0.83
N SER A 5 -9.48 3.46 0.19
CA SER A 5 -9.63 2.39 -0.81
C SER A 5 -10.18 1.11 -0.21
N VAL A 6 -9.64 0.65 0.93
CA VAL A 6 -10.15 -0.52 1.65
C VAL A 6 -11.60 -0.31 2.08
N SER A 7 -11.95 0.86 2.63
CA SER A 7 -13.32 1.19 3.05
C SER A 7 -14.30 1.21 1.88
N ILE A 8 -13.89 1.75 0.72
CA ILE A 8 -14.75 1.75 -0.48
C ILE A 8 -14.97 0.32 -0.98
N ILE A 9 -13.91 -0.50 -1.09
CA ILE A 9 -14.04 -1.89 -1.54
C ILE A 9 -14.91 -2.70 -0.56
N TYR A 10 -14.71 -2.51 0.75
CA TYR A 10 -15.52 -3.13 1.79
C TYR A 10 -16.99 -2.74 1.64
N ALA A 11 -17.30 -1.45 1.47
CA ALA A 11 -18.67 -0.97 1.28
C ALA A 11 -19.32 -1.50 0.00
N VAL A 12 -18.58 -1.54 -1.11
CA VAL A 12 -19.06 -2.09 -2.39
C VAL A 12 -19.38 -3.58 -2.24
N PHE A 13 -18.48 -4.38 -1.66
CA PHE A 13 -18.76 -5.80 -1.45
C PHE A 13 -19.88 -6.04 -0.44
N TYR A 14 -19.99 -5.21 0.60
CA TYR A 14 -21.08 -5.29 1.56
C TYR A 14 -22.45 -5.13 0.88
N VAL A 15 -22.60 -4.12 0.00
CA VAL A 15 -23.85 -3.87 -0.74
C VAL A 15 -24.07 -4.94 -1.82
N GLN A 16 -23.05 -5.26 -2.62
CA GLN A 16 -23.19 -6.13 -3.78
C GLN A 16 -23.44 -7.59 -3.41
N LEU A 17 -22.83 -8.06 -2.31
CA LEU A 17 -22.99 -9.43 -1.81
C LEU A 17 -24.11 -9.57 -0.80
N GLY A 18 -24.88 -8.52 -0.52
CA GLY A 18 -26.00 -8.55 0.42
C GLY A 18 -25.60 -9.08 1.80
N VAL A 19 -24.48 -8.56 2.32
CA VAL A 19 -23.95 -8.99 3.62
C VAL A 19 -24.97 -8.69 4.72
N ASP A 20 -25.16 -9.63 5.64
CA ASP A 20 -26.19 -9.65 6.68
C ASP A 20 -27.65 -9.89 6.20
N LEU A 21 -27.86 -10.22 4.92
CA LEU A 21 -29.12 -10.86 4.51
C LEU A 21 -29.15 -12.34 4.96
N PRO A 22 -30.33 -12.85 5.39
CA PRO A 22 -30.47 -14.21 5.86
C PRO A 22 -30.11 -15.22 4.75
N GLY A 23 -29.07 -16.02 5.01
CA GLY A 23 -28.66 -17.14 4.15
C GLY A 23 -27.54 -16.86 3.15
N LEU A 24 -26.97 -15.64 3.12
CA LEU A 24 -25.97 -15.27 2.11
C LEU A 24 -24.53 -15.22 2.66
N MET A 25 -24.18 -14.19 3.45
CA MET A 25 -22.84 -14.03 4.03
C MET A 25 -22.90 -13.20 5.31
N LYS A 26 -22.10 -13.56 6.32
CA LYS A 26 -21.95 -12.77 7.55
C LYS A 26 -20.83 -11.72 7.38
N ALA A 27 -20.98 -10.56 8.02
CA ALA A 27 -19.94 -9.52 8.00
C ALA A 27 -18.54 -10.01 8.44
N ALA A 28 -18.46 -11.01 9.31
CA ALA A 28 -17.19 -11.58 9.79
C ALA A 28 -16.37 -12.34 8.73
N ASP A 29 -16.99 -12.82 7.64
CA ASP A 29 -16.28 -13.52 6.55
C ASP A 29 -15.84 -12.57 5.42
N LEU A 30 -16.41 -11.36 5.35
CA LEU A 30 -16.13 -10.38 4.31
C LEU A 30 -14.62 -10.00 4.22
N PRO A 31 -13.88 -9.80 5.34
CA PRO A 31 -12.45 -9.47 5.27
C PRO A 31 -11.59 -10.53 4.58
N GLN A 32 -12.01 -11.80 4.55
CA GLN A 32 -11.28 -12.87 3.87
C GLN A 32 -11.26 -12.66 2.36
N LEU A 33 -12.30 -12.04 1.80
CA LEU A 33 -12.35 -11.67 0.38
C LEU A 33 -11.39 -10.52 0.04
N LEU A 34 -10.98 -9.73 1.03
CA LEU A 34 -10.04 -8.62 0.84
C LEU A 34 -8.57 -9.07 0.85
N VAL A 35 -8.28 -10.34 1.19
CA VAL A 35 -6.89 -10.85 1.23
C VAL A 35 -6.18 -10.68 -0.12
N SER A 36 -6.90 -10.81 -1.23
CA SER A 36 -6.31 -10.60 -2.57
C SER A 36 -5.81 -9.16 -2.78
N TYR A 37 -6.45 -8.17 -2.15
CA TYR A 37 -6.02 -6.77 -2.21
C TYR A 37 -4.69 -6.56 -1.48
N GLY A 38 -4.55 -7.13 -0.27
CA GLY A 38 -3.27 -7.11 0.46
C GLY A 38 -2.18 -7.88 -0.27
N PHE A 39 -2.51 -9.01 -0.89
CA PHE A 39 -1.57 -9.78 -1.71
C PHE A 39 -1.08 -8.99 -2.93
N GLU A 40 -1.95 -8.29 -3.64
CA GLU A 40 -1.57 -7.44 -4.78
C GLU A 40 -0.62 -6.33 -4.34
N ALA A 41 -0.87 -5.70 -3.18
CA ALA A 41 0.00 -4.68 -2.61
C ALA A 41 1.42 -5.20 -2.39
N SER A 42 1.58 -6.33 -1.70
CA SER A 42 2.88 -6.97 -1.46
C SER A 42 3.51 -7.57 -2.72
N PHE A 43 2.72 -7.86 -3.76
CA PHE A 43 3.26 -8.35 -5.03
C PHE A 43 3.87 -7.24 -5.87
N VAL A 44 3.21 -6.07 -5.97
CA VAL A 44 3.65 -4.98 -6.85
C VAL A 44 4.74 -4.12 -6.19
N ALA A 45 4.72 -3.96 -4.87
CA ALA A 45 5.65 -3.07 -4.16
C ALA A 45 7.13 -3.41 -4.35
N PRO A 46 7.59 -4.69 -4.29
CA PRO A 46 8.98 -5.01 -4.54
C PRO A 46 9.46 -4.63 -5.94
N PHE A 47 8.60 -4.75 -6.96
CA PHE A 47 8.95 -4.34 -8.33
C PHE A 47 9.05 -2.82 -8.45
N ALA A 48 8.15 -2.09 -7.80
CA ALA A 48 8.23 -0.63 -7.74
C ALA A 48 9.51 -0.18 -7.03
N GLN A 49 9.82 -0.73 -5.85
CA GLN A 49 11.01 -0.38 -5.08
C GLN A 49 12.31 -0.75 -5.81
N LEU A 50 12.39 -1.95 -6.38
CA LEU A 50 13.56 -2.38 -7.15
C LEU A 50 13.74 -1.55 -8.43
N GLY A 51 12.67 -1.31 -9.18
CA GLY A 51 12.72 -0.52 -10.40
C GLY A 51 13.14 0.93 -10.12
N CYS A 52 12.53 1.57 -9.12
CA CYS A 52 12.86 2.93 -8.71
C CYS A 52 14.29 3.00 -8.15
N GLY A 53 14.68 2.04 -7.31
CA GLY A 53 16.00 1.98 -6.69
C GLY A 53 17.13 1.76 -7.68
N ILE A 54 16.93 0.92 -8.70
CA ILE A 54 17.90 0.75 -9.80
C ILE A 54 18.01 2.06 -10.58
N TYR A 55 16.89 2.63 -11.01
CA TYR A 55 16.90 3.84 -11.84
C TYR A 55 17.57 5.02 -11.13
N SER A 56 17.16 5.32 -9.90
CA SER A 56 17.68 6.45 -9.11
C SER A 56 19.16 6.28 -8.80
N LYS A 57 19.56 5.12 -8.25
CA LYS A 57 20.97 4.92 -7.86
C LYS A 57 21.90 4.90 -9.06
N ASP A 58 21.48 4.28 -10.17
CA ASP A 58 22.30 4.26 -11.38
C ASP A 58 22.44 5.67 -11.99
N ALA A 59 21.38 6.46 -11.99
CA ALA A 59 21.42 7.84 -12.48
C ALA A 59 22.35 8.70 -11.63
N ASN A 60 22.20 8.64 -10.30
CA ASN A 60 23.01 9.39 -9.35
C ASN A 60 24.49 9.01 -9.43
N ILE A 61 24.81 7.71 -9.40
CA ILE A 61 26.20 7.23 -9.53
C ILE A 61 26.82 7.70 -10.85
N ARG A 62 26.09 7.63 -11.97
CA ARG A 62 26.59 8.09 -13.27
C ARG A 62 26.77 9.61 -13.33
N ALA A 63 25.82 10.38 -12.80
CA ALA A 63 25.89 11.83 -12.75
C ALA A 63 27.12 12.30 -11.95
N ASN A 64 27.30 11.73 -10.76
CA ASN A 64 28.36 12.10 -9.84
C ASN A 64 29.74 11.59 -10.27
N LEU A 65 29.86 10.37 -10.81
CA LEU A 65 31.15 9.86 -11.25
C LEU A 65 31.70 10.66 -12.44
N VAL A 66 30.91 10.80 -13.51
CA VAL A 66 31.39 11.47 -14.72
C VAL A 66 31.42 12.99 -14.54
N GLY A 67 30.41 13.58 -13.92
CA GLY A 67 30.37 15.03 -13.69
C GLY A 67 31.40 15.48 -12.66
N LYS A 68 31.26 14.99 -11.42
CA LYS A 68 32.03 15.50 -10.28
C LYS A 68 33.45 14.94 -10.23
N VAL A 69 33.64 13.64 -10.49
CA VAL A 69 34.96 13.00 -10.35
C VAL A 69 35.80 13.14 -11.63
N GLU A 70 35.24 12.88 -12.81
CA GLU A 70 36.02 12.92 -14.05
C GLU A 70 36.13 14.32 -14.66
N GLN A 71 35.03 15.07 -14.75
CA GLN A 71 35.00 16.41 -15.38
C GLN A 71 35.20 17.55 -14.39
N GLY A 72 35.15 17.29 -13.07
CA GLY A 72 35.30 18.29 -12.03
C GLY A 72 34.22 19.38 -12.04
N ILE A 73 33.06 19.11 -12.67
CA ILE A 73 31.92 20.04 -12.65
C ILE A 73 31.10 19.85 -11.36
N PRO A 74 30.42 20.90 -10.88
CA PRO A 74 29.54 20.80 -9.73
C PRO A 74 28.47 19.71 -9.88
N GLU A 75 27.98 19.23 -8.75
CA GLU A 75 26.79 18.39 -8.67
C GLU A 75 25.57 19.16 -9.21
N ASP A 76 24.67 18.43 -9.86
CA ASP A 76 23.50 18.97 -10.57
C ASP A 76 23.75 20.05 -11.63
N ASP A 77 24.96 20.07 -12.21
CA ASP A 77 25.29 21.06 -13.23
C ASP A 77 24.49 20.80 -14.53
N PRO A 78 23.84 21.82 -15.11
CA PRO A 78 23.03 21.68 -16.33
C PRO A 78 23.84 21.26 -17.56
N ARG A 79 25.19 21.35 -17.51
CA ARG A 79 26.08 20.84 -18.56
C ARG A 79 26.19 19.31 -18.54
N ASN A 80 25.84 18.66 -17.44
CA ASN A 80 25.79 17.21 -17.33
C ASN A 80 24.45 16.68 -17.84
N PRO A 81 24.41 15.95 -18.98
CA PRO A 81 23.14 15.46 -19.53
C PRO A 81 22.45 14.43 -18.63
N ILE A 82 23.18 13.79 -17.71
CA ILE A 82 22.62 12.78 -16.79
C ILE A 82 21.82 13.43 -15.65
N VAL A 83 21.98 14.74 -15.39
CA VAL A 83 21.28 15.42 -14.28
C VAL A 83 19.76 15.30 -14.37
N ILE A 84 19.19 15.27 -15.58
CA ILE A 84 17.75 15.10 -15.77
C ILE A 84 17.31 13.71 -15.27
N ALA A 85 18.11 12.68 -15.56
CA ALA A 85 17.81 11.33 -15.09
C ALA A 85 17.96 11.21 -13.57
N ASP A 86 18.92 11.92 -12.99
CA ASP A 86 19.16 11.98 -11.54
C ASP A 86 17.97 12.62 -10.81
N LEU A 87 17.55 13.82 -11.25
CA LEU A 87 16.41 14.54 -10.67
C LEU A 87 15.07 13.80 -10.84
N ILE A 88 14.87 13.11 -11.97
CA ILE A 88 13.73 12.20 -12.12
C ILE A 88 13.89 11.03 -11.15
N GLY A 89 15.11 10.52 -11.03
CA GLY A 89 15.47 9.41 -10.16
C GLY A 89 15.21 9.70 -8.71
N ASP A 90 15.53 10.88 -8.20
CA ASP A 90 15.25 11.29 -6.82
C ASP A 90 13.74 11.32 -6.55
N ASN A 91 12.94 11.87 -7.48
CA ASN A 91 11.48 11.84 -7.32
C ASN A 91 10.90 10.42 -7.36
N VAL A 92 11.39 9.58 -8.28
CA VAL A 92 10.92 8.21 -8.44
C VAL A 92 11.40 7.33 -7.27
N GLY A 93 12.64 7.46 -6.86
CA GLY A 93 13.24 6.75 -5.74
C GLY A 93 12.63 7.17 -4.41
N ASP A 94 12.66 8.46 -4.08
CA ASP A 94 12.33 8.92 -2.73
C ASP A 94 10.83 8.97 -2.48
N CYS A 95 10.02 9.29 -3.50
CA CYS A 95 8.57 9.40 -3.33
C CYS A 95 7.82 8.13 -3.76
N VAL A 96 8.11 7.57 -4.93
CA VAL A 96 7.34 6.42 -5.44
C VAL A 96 7.70 5.15 -4.70
N ALA A 97 8.99 4.89 -4.44
CA ALA A 97 9.39 3.70 -3.68
C ALA A 97 8.88 3.77 -2.23
N CYS A 98 8.98 4.93 -1.58
CA CYS A 98 8.44 5.15 -0.24
C CYS A 98 6.91 4.96 -0.21
N GLY A 99 6.19 5.48 -1.21
CA GLY A 99 4.75 5.27 -1.33
C GLY A 99 4.36 3.79 -1.51
N ALA A 100 5.13 3.04 -2.30
CA ALA A 100 4.92 1.61 -2.50
C ALA A 100 5.19 0.78 -1.23
N ASP A 101 6.25 1.11 -0.48
CA ASP A 101 6.58 0.50 0.81
C ASP A 101 5.48 0.72 1.86
N LEU A 102 4.98 1.95 1.97
CA LEU A 102 3.84 2.27 2.84
C LEU A 102 2.55 1.56 2.40
N PHE A 103 2.33 1.38 1.10
CA PHE A 103 1.17 0.65 0.59
C PHE A 103 1.24 -0.84 0.94
N GLU A 104 2.40 -1.46 0.73
CA GLU A 104 2.66 -2.87 1.04
C GLU A 104 2.48 -3.20 2.52
N THR A 105 2.83 -2.28 3.42
CA THR A 105 2.70 -2.52 4.87
C THR A 105 1.27 -2.24 5.35
N ILE A 106 0.70 -1.08 5.03
CA ILE A 106 -0.58 -0.64 5.59
C ILE A 106 -1.76 -1.45 5.05
N ALA A 107 -1.78 -1.80 3.75
CA ALA A 107 -2.93 -2.51 3.15
C ALA A 107 -3.19 -3.89 3.79
N PRO A 108 -2.21 -4.83 3.82
CA PRO A 108 -2.40 -6.13 4.44
C PRO A 108 -2.52 -6.07 5.97
N GLU A 109 -1.92 -5.09 6.66
CA GLU A 109 -2.09 -4.91 8.10
C GLU A 109 -3.56 -4.61 8.47
N ILE A 110 -4.21 -3.69 7.75
CA ILE A 110 -5.62 -3.38 7.97
C ILE A 110 -6.49 -4.62 7.73
N ILE A 111 -6.21 -5.37 6.66
CA ILE A 111 -6.96 -6.60 6.34
C ILE A 111 -6.74 -7.68 7.42
N SER A 112 -5.51 -7.85 7.88
CA SER A 112 -5.16 -8.79 8.95
C SER A 112 -5.89 -8.45 10.25
N ALA A 113 -5.91 -7.17 10.63
CA ALA A 113 -6.63 -6.68 11.79
C ALA A 113 -8.15 -6.94 11.69
N MET A 114 -8.75 -6.72 10.51
CA MET A 114 -10.15 -7.03 10.26
C MET A 114 -10.45 -8.53 10.39
N ILE A 115 -9.62 -9.40 9.80
CA ILE A 115 -9.78 -10.87 9.90
C ILE A 115 -9.67 -11.33 11.36
N LEU A 116 -8.71 -10.80 12.11
CA LEU A 116 -8.54 -11.10 13.53
C LEU A 116 -9.76 -10.64 14.34
N GLY A 117 -10.24 -9.42 14.11
CA GLY A 117 -11.45 -8.88 14.75
C GLY A 117 -12.70 -9.72 14.47
N GLY A 118 -12.92 -10.10 13.21
CA GLY A 118 -14.03 -10.98 12.81
C GLY A 118 -13.94 -12.37 13.44
N THR A 119 -12.74 -12.94 13.52
CA THR A 119 -12.50 -14.25 14.14
C THR A 119 -12.76 -14.21 15.65
N MET A 120 -12.34 -13.15 16.33
CA MET A 120 -12.58 -12.95 17.77
C MET A 120 -14.07 -12.73 18.06
N ALA A 121 -14.77 -11.91 17.28
CA ALA A 121 -16.21 -11.68 17.41
C ALA A 121 -17.01 -13.00 17.27
N ARG A 122 -16.62 -13.85 16.31
CA ARG A 122 -17.20 -15.20 16.13
C ARG A 122 -16.97 -16.10 17.34
N ARG A 123 -15.76 -16.07 17.92
CA ARG A 123 -15.44 -16.87 19.11
C ARG A 123 -16.26 -16.44 20.32
N CYS A 124 -16.52 -15.14 20.47
CA CYS A 124 -17.30 -14.58 21.57
C CYS A 124 -18.83 -14.61 21.36
N LYS A 125 -19.32 -15.14 20.23
CA LYS A 125 -20.75 -15.19 19.86
C LYS A 125 -21.45 -13.82 19.92
N ILE A 126 -20.75 -12.77 19.49
CA ILE A 126 -21.36 -11.45 19.35
C ILE A 126 -22.21 -11.47 18.08
N GLU A 127 -23.51 -11.74 18.23
CA GLU A 127 -24.45 -11.89 17.12
C GLU A 127 -25.10 -10.57 16.67
N ASP A 128 -24.73 -9.44 17.29
CA ASP A 128 -25.30 -8.15 16.96
C ASP A 128 -24.69 -7.60 15.65
N PRO A 129 -25.49 -7.42 14.57
CA PRO A 129 -25.00 -6.96 13.26
C PRO A 129 -24.38 -5.56 13.34
N SER A 130 -24.90 -4.72 14.24
CA SER A 130 -24.41 -3.37 14.48
C SER A 130 -23.04 -3.35 15.18
N ALA A 131 -22.84 -4.25 16.15
CA ALA A 131 -21.59 -4.34 16.90
C ALA A 131 -20.48 -5.01 16.08
N SER A 132 -20.78 -6.05 15.30
CA SER A 132 -19.77 -6.71 14.45
C SER A 132 -19.25 -5.80 13.34
N SER A 133 -20.14 -5.00 12.73
CA SER A 133 -19.78 -4.02 11.69
C SER A 133 -18.95 -2.86 12.26
N CYS A 134 -19.33 -2.34 13.43
CA CYS A 134 -18.57 -1.29 14.12
C CYS A 134 -17.22 -1.78 14.63
N PHE A 135 -17.10 -3.02 15.12
CA PHE A 135 -15.83 -3.57 15.62
C PHE A 135 -14.81 -3.75 14.49
N LEU A 136 -15.26 -4.17 13.30
CA LEU A 136 -14.43 -4.26 12.09
C LEU A 136 -13.95 -2.89 11.58
N LEU A 137 -14.81 -1.87 11.64
CA LEU A 137 -14.46 -0.50 11.28
C LEU A 137 -13.57 0.18 12.34
N LEU A 138 -13.70 -0.18 13.62
CA LEU A 138 -12.84 0.34 14.70
C LEU A 138 -11.37 -0.06 14.57
N PHE A 139 -11.09 -1.20 13.91
CA PHE A 139 -9.73 -1.65 13.61
C PHE A 139 -9.16 -1.09 12.31
N THR A 140 -9.91 -0.27 11.57
CA THR A 140 -9.28 0.61 10.59
C THR A 140 -8.62 1.75 11.39
N PRO A 141 -7.27 1.81 11.47
CA PRO A 141 -6.63 2.90 12.16
C PRO A 141 -7.02 4.20 11.46
N LEU A 142 -7.77 5.05 12.16
CA LEU A 142 -7.99 6.44 11.78
C LEU A 142 -6.67 7.20 12.01
N THR A 143 -5.76 7.08 11.05
CA THR A 143 -4.57 7.93 10.92
C THR A 143 -4.38 8.30 9.46
#